data_AF-A0A2E4CHE2-F1
#
_entry.id   AF-A0A2E4CHE2-F1
#
_cell.length_a   1.000
_cell.length_b   1.000
_cell.length_c   1.000
_cell.angle_alpha   90.00
_cell.angle_beta   90.00
_cell.angle_gamma   90.00
#
_symmetry.space_group_name_H-M   'P 1'
#
loop_
_entity.id
_entity.type
_entity.pdbx_description
1 polymer ?
#
loop_
_entity_poly.entity_id
_entity_poly.type
_entity_poly.pdbx_seq_one_letter_code
_entity_poly.pdbx_strand_id
1 'polypeptide(L)'
;MKNLLLIGCALLASCVTLGEVKAAEPGWSPVIVATGDYRQELEKTPIVRRPYRPFHFYGNTVRRMHYRGTPVPTPRDLITTGLFPVMARNR
;
A
#
# COMPACT_ATOMS: atom_id res chain seq x y z
N MET A 1 26.32 5.13 -33.94
CA MET A 1 24.90 5.13 -33.52
C MET A 1 24.50 3.87 -32.75
N LYS A 2 24.87 2.65 -33.19
CA LYS A 2 24.59 1.39 -32.45
C LYS A 2 25.13 1.36 -31.00
N ASN A 3 26.31 1.91 -30.75
CA ASN A 3 26.93 1.92 -29.41
C ASN A 3 26.20 2.87 -28.45
N LEU A 4 25.58 3.94 -28.97
CA LEU A 4 24.83 4.90 -28.18
C LEU A 4 23.51 4.30 -27.67
N LEU A 5 22.86 3.48 -28.52
CA LEU A 5 21.66 2.72 -28.17
C LEU A 5 21.95 1.67 -27.08
N LEU A 6 23.09 0.96 -27.20
CA LEU A 6 23.49 -0.05 -26.21
C LEU A 6 23.85 0.58 -24.85
N ILE A 7 24.52 1.73 -24.84
CA ILE A 7 24.81 2.49 -23.61
C ILE A 7 23.51 3.00 -22.97
N GLY A 8 22.57 3.49 -23.78
CA GLY A 8 21.25 3.90 -23.30
C GLY A 8 20.46 2.76 -22.66
N CYS A 9 20.45 1.57 -23.28
CA CYS A 9 19.80 0.38 -22.72
C CYS A 9 20.47 -0.10 -21.41
N ALA A 10 21.80 -0.03 -21.32
CA ALA A 10 22.53 -0.40 -20.10
C ALA A 10 22.26 0.57 -18.93
N LEU A 11 22.12 1.87 -19.21
CA LEU A 11 21.75 2.89 -18.21
C LEU A 11 20.28 2.79 -17.76
N LEU A 12 19.38 2.40 -18.65
CA LEU A 12 17.97 2.15 -18.30
C LEU A 12 17.80 0.91 -17.42
N ALA A 13 18.63 -0.12 -17.61
CA ALA A 13 18.58 -1.36 -16.81
C ALA A 13 19.12 -1.18 -15.38
N SER A 14 20.05 -0.24 -15.15
CA SER A 14 20.63 0.01 -13.82
C SER A 14 19.74 0.87 -12.90
N CYS A 15 18.66 1.48 -13.41
CA CYS A 15 17.73 2.27 -12.60
C CYS A 15 16.68 1.45 -11.84
N VAL A 16 16.59 0.13 -12.06
CA VAL A 16 15.74 -0.75 -11.24
C VAL A 16 16.50 -1.12 -9.97
N THR A 17 16.66 -0.14 -9.08
CA THR A 17 17.03 -0.44 -7.71
C THR A 17 15.91 -1.28 -7.09
N LEU A 18 16.26 -2.43 -6.50
CA LEU A 18 15.39 -3.20 -5.61
C LEU A 18 15.22 -2.41 -4.31
N GLY A 19 14.58 -1.24 -4.38
CA GLY A 19 14.17 -0.51 -3.21
C GLY A 19 13.07 -1.30 -2.51
N GLU A 20 13.29 -1.68 -1.24
CA GLU A 20 12.17 -2.12 -0.39
C GLU A 20 11.13 -1.00 -0.36
N VAL A 21 10.01 -1.21 -1.05
CA VAL A 21 8.85 -0.34 -0.92
C VAL A 21 8.31 -0.54 0.49
N LYS A 22 8.74 0.31 1.43
CA LYS A 22 8.05 0.45 2.72
C LYS A 22 6.76 1.23 2.47
N ALA A 23 5.76 0.52 1.92
CA ALA A 23 4.36 0.97 1.87
C ALA A 23 3.74 0.96 3.28
N ALA A 24 4.39 1.63 4.24
CA ALA A 24 3.98 1.65 5.62
C ALA A 24 4.03 3.09 6.12
N GLU A 25 2.86 3.73 6.18
CA GLU A 25 2.57 4.44 7.43
C GLU A 25 2.67 3.41 8.57
N PRO A 26 3.17 3.76 9.76
CA PRO A 26 3.28 2.81 10.85
C PRO A 26 1.91 2.18 11.14
N GLY A 27 1.83 0.85 11.11
CA GLY A 27 0.63 0.11 11.48
C GLY A 27 -0.28 -0.33 10.33
N TRP A 28 0.23 -0.47 9.11
CA TRP A 28 -0.50 -1.11 8.01
C TRP A 28 -0.12 -2.57 7.84
N SER A 29 -1.10 -3.42 7.52
CA SER A 29 -0.86 -4.81 7.20
C SER A 29 -0.95 -5.02 5.67
N PRO A 30 0.09 -5.61 5.05
CA PRO A 30 0.06 -5.94 3.62
C PRO A 30 -0.88 -7.12 3.31
N VAL A 31 -1.31 -7.85 4.33
CA VAL A 31 -2.20 -9.00 4.20
C VAL A 31 -3.64 -8.52 4.10
N ILE A 32 -4.17 -8.53 2.88
CA ILE A 32 -5.56 -8.09 2.57
C ILE A 32 -6.57 -9.05 3.17
N VAL A 33 -6.36 -10.36 2.97
CA VAL A 33 -7.19 -11.45 3.49
C VAL A 33 -6.41 -12.15 4.58
N ALA A 34 -6.78 -11.91 5.84
CA ALA A 34 -6.15 -12.56 6.97
C ALA A 34 -6.66 -14.00 7.12
N THR A 35 -5.72 -14.93 7.30
CA THR A 35 -5.99 -16.36 7.53
C THR A 35 -5.21 -16.86 8.74
N GLY A 36 -5.47 -18.10 9.18
CA GLY A 36 -4.73 -18.75 10.26
C GLY A 36 -4.72 -17.96 11.57
N ASP A 37 -3.58 -17.96 12.26
CA ASP A 37 -3.39 -17.29 13.54
C ASP A 37 -3.56 -15.77 13.44
N TYR A 38 -3.15 -15.17 12.32
CA TYR A 38 -3.32 -13.74 12.09
C TYR A 38 -4.79 -13.31 12.03
N ARG A 39 -5.67 -14.16 11.45
CA ARG A 39 -7.13 -13.91 11.52
C ARG A 39 -7.63 -13.93 12.96
N GLN A 40 -7.20 -14.91 13.75
CA GLN A 40 -7.63 -15.06 15.14
C GLN A 40 -7.20 -13.87 16.01
N GLU A 41 -5.97 -13.38 15.80
CA GLU A 41 -5.46 -12.18 16.47
C GLU A 41 -6.28 -10.94 16.11
N LEU A 42 -6.58 -10.74 14.81
CA LEU A 42 -7.41 -9.64 14.35
C LEU A 42 -8.82 -9.69 14.94
N GLU A 43 -9.41 -10.88 15.06
CA GLU A 43 -10.74 -11.07 15.64
C GLU A 43 -10.77 -10.69 17.12
N LYS A 44 -9.72 -11.03 17.88
CA LYS A 44 -9.54 -10.63 19.29
C LYS A 44 -9.22 -9.14 19.45
N THR A 45 -8.75 -8.48 18.39
CA THR A 45 -8.40 -7.06 18.40
C THR A 45 -9.63 -6.18 18.10
N PRO A 46 -9.95 -5.16 18.92
CA PRO A 46 -11.01 -4.21 18.62
C PRO A 46 -10.82 -3.52 17.26
N ILE A 47 -11.89 -3.33 16.48
CA ILE A 47 -11.81 -2.86 15.06
C ILE A 47 -11.03 -1.54 14.89
N VAL A 48 -11.13 -0.65 15.88
CA VAL A 48 -10.44 0.65 15.88
C VAL A 48 -8.92 0.50 16.04
N ARG A 49 -8.46 -0.55 16.73
CA ARG A 49 -7.02 -0.83 16.96
C ARG A 49 -6.40 -1.73 15.89
N ARG A 50 -7.19 -2.25 14.95
CA ARG A 50 -6.68 -3.10 13.86
C ARG A 50 -5.85 -2.28 12.88
N PRO A 51 -4.80 -2.85 12.27
CA PRO A 51 -4.04 -2.17 11.23
C PRO A 51 -4.91 -1.84 10.02
N TYR A 52 -4.57 -0.75 9.31
CA TYR A 52 -5.14 -0.49 7.98
C TYR A 52 -4.72 -1.59 7.00
N ARG A 53 -5.60 -1.90 6.06
CA ARG A 53 -5.34 -2.91 5.02
C ARG A 53 -5.74 -2.38 3.64
N PRO A 54 -4.95 -2.65 2.59
CA PRO A 54 -5.36 -2.36 1.23
C PRO A 54 -6.72 -3.00 0.92
N PHE A 55 -7.56 -2.31 0.13
CA PHE A 55 -8.90 -2.74 -0.31
C PHE A 55 -9.94 -3.00 0.80
N HIS A 56 -9.62 -2.80 2.08
CA HIS A 56 -10.54 -3.02 3.19
C HIS A 56 -11.34 -1.75 3.53
N PHE A 57 -12.10 -1.24 2.55
CA PHE A 57 -12.76 0.08 2.60
C PHE A 57 -13.59 0.30 3.87
N TYR A 58 -14.54 -0.58 4.19
CA TYR A 58 -15.42 -0.43 5.35
C TYR A 58 -14.65 -0.31 6.68
N GLY A 59 -13.78 -1.27 6.99
CA GLY A 59 -13.03 -1.24 8.23
C GLY A 59 -12.07 -0.06 8.31
N ASN A 60 -11.46 0.34 7.19
CA ASN A 60 -10.60 1.52 7.13
C ASN A 60 -11.42 2.79 7.43
N THR A 61 -12.63 2.91 6.89
CA THR A 61 -13.53 4.04 7.15
C THR A 61 -13.91 4.14 8.63
N VAL A 62 -14.27 3.03 9.27
CA VAL A 62 -14.58 2.99 10.71
C VAL A 62 -13.39 3.50 11.54
N ARG A 63 -12.17 3.07 11.21
CA ARG A 63 -10.94 3.54 11.87
C ARG A 63 -10.69 5.03 11.64
N ARG A 64 -10.86 5.51 10.41
CA ARG A 64 -10.70 6.94 10.07
C ARG A 64 -11.68 7.82 10.83
N MET A 65 -12.95 7.40 10.87
CA MET A 65 -13.99 8.10 11.62
C MET A 65 -13.65 8.17 13.11
N HIS A 66 -13.14 7.08 13.69
CA HIS A 66 -12.77 7.04 15.11
C HIS A 66 -11.60 7.98 15.46
N TYR A 67 -10.54 8.00 14.66
CA TYR A 67 -9.33 8.77 14.99
C TYR A 67 -9.31 10.20 14.46
N ARG A 68 -9.97 10.46 13.33
CA ARG A 68 -9.88 11.73 12.61
C ARG A 68 -11.23 12.44 12.46
N GLY A 69 -12.35 11.78 12.80
CA GLY A 69 -13.70 12.32 12.61
C GLY A 69 -14.11 12.50 11.15
N THR A 70 -13.24 12.12 10.20
CA THR A 70 -13.49 12.20 8.76
C THR A 70 -13.32 10.82 8.13
N PRO A 71 -14.32 10.30 7.41
CA PRO A 71 -14.24 9.00 6.75
C PRO A 71 -13.42 9.05 5.45
N VAL A 72 -13.19 10.25 4.90
CA VAL A 72 -12.60 10.44 3.57
C VAL A 72 -11.08 10.17 3.63
N PRO A 73 -10.53 9.30 2.76
CA PRO A 73 -9.08 9.15 2.65
C PRO A 73 -8.44 10.44 2.15
N THR A 74 -7.35 10.83 2.79
CA THR A 74 -6.54 11.97 2.33
C THR A 74 -5.69 11.56 1.12
N PRO A 75 -5.17 12.52 0.33
CA PRO A 75 -4.23 12.19 -0.75
C PRO A 75 -3.02 11.35 -0.30
N ARG A 76 -2.54 11.54 0.94
CA ARG A 76 -1.49 10.69 1.54
C ARG A 76 -1.92 9.22 1.64
N ASP A 77 -3.17 8.98 2.02
CA ASP A 77 -3.73 7.64 2.12
C ASP A 77 -3.82 6.94 0.77
N LEU A 78 -4.03 7.68 -0.32
CA LEU A 78 -4.09 7.09 -1.67
C LEU A 78 -2.72 6.65 -2.17
N ILE A 79 -1.68 7.43 -1.88
CA ILE A 79 -0.28 7.10 -2.18
C ILE A 79 0.14 5.85 -1.41
N THR A 80 -0.35 5.68 -0.19
CA THR A 80 -0.01 4.55 0.69
C THR A 80 -0.89 3.32 0.48
N THR A 81 -2.20 3.46 0.18
CA THR A 81 -3.21 2.35 0.03
C THR A 81 -3.06 1.54 -1.25
N GLY A 82 -2.17 1.94 -2.17
CA GLY A 82 -1.89 1.12 -3.35
C GLY A 82 -3.05 1.06 -4.34
N LEU A 83 -3.91 2.09 -4.40
CA LEU A 83 -4.85 2.23 -5.52
C LEU A 83 -4.16 2.74 -6.80
N PHE A 84 -2.98 3.37 -6.67
CA PHE A 84 -2.25 3.94 -7.81
C PHE A 84 -1.36 2.97 -8.63
N PRO A 85 -0.80 1.85 -8.12
CA PRO A 85 -0.04 0.92 -8.95
C PRO A 85 -0.92 0.19 -9.99
N VAL A 86 -2.22 0.07 -9.75
CA VAL A 86 -3.14 -0.63 -10.66
C VAL A 86 -3.67 0.30 -11.76
N MET A 87 -3.86 1.60 -11.48
CA MET A 87 -4.31 2.58 -12.48
C MET A 87 -3.17 3.25 -13.27
N ALA A 88 -1.94 3.27 -12.76
CA ALA A 88 -0.79 3.83 -13.47
C ALA A 88 -0.15 2.87 -14.50
N ARG A 89 -0.70 1.66 -14.69
CA ARG A 89 -0.17 0.67 -15.64
C ARG A 89 -0.77 0.76 -17.05
N ASN A 90 -1.74 1.66 -17.28
CA ASN A 90 -2.48 1.76 -18.55
C ASN A 90 -2.48 3.18 -19.16
N ARG A 91 -1.37 3.93 -19.09
CA ARG A 91 -1.15 5.08 -19.97
C ARG A 91 0.27 5.09 -20.49
#